data_AF-A0A930KZ16-F1
#
_entry.id   AF-A0A930KZ16-F1
#
_cell.length_a   1.000
_cell.length_b   1.000
_cell.length_c   1.000
_cell.angle_alpha   90.00
_cell.angle_beta   90.00
_cell.angle_gamma   90.00
#
_symmetry.space_group_name_H-M   'P 1'
#
loop_
_entity.id
_entity.type
_entity.pdbx_description
1 polymer ?
#
loop_
_entity_poly.entity_id
_entity_poly.type
_entity_poly.pdbx_seq_one_letter_code
_entity_poly.pdbx_strand_id
1 'polypeptide(L)'
;MIEEDKKRDRSFTIDDSERLLIDVHPIAGRITVPEGYKVSSLYVEHWEVQVDGSLGELSGTTELLCGDGDVETISSARIGTIVDLFDISTIKNSEVNNLNGCPVDTIISSSIGAIVDSSIGCIYESSVRAIGGKASIFKASNSRLATIMGKGFVEHLESGSSIGHLTGSATVKTADHTTSIDNASLDTRILNLYGTLRVASNNSYVRIRENGKVIGKFNRPTVVHYDDLESDYEWADQCARDDGGMIYVYKAANAECMSGGAYGKPIHWAPGETVTCDDWEPTNEIGRGLHVSPTVSDAMYCVGVIDGWRYFRCKVDPTTLIPLGQDSAKVPSAYVVEEVDELGNPL
;
A
#
# COMPACT_ATOMS: atom_id res chain seq x y z
N MET A 1 -36.65 -16.97 -0.48
CA MET A 1 -37.41 -16.74 0.77
C MET A 1 -37.60 -15.25 1.00
N ILE A 2 -38.74 -14.79 1.51
CA ILE A 2 -39.01 -13.37 1.83
C ILE A 2 -39.54 -13.29 3.27
N GLU A 3 -39.00 -12.38 4.08
CA GLU A 3 -39.49 -12.11 5.44
C GLU A 3 -39.55 -10.59 5.69
N GLU A 4 -40.59 -10.13 6.38
CA GLU A 4 -40.83 -8.72 6.72
C GLU A 4 -41.16 -8.56 8.22
N ASP A 5 -40.38 -7.74 8.94
CA ASP A 5 -40.72 -7.23 10.27
C ASP A 5 -41.19 -5.77 10.18
N LYS A 6 -42.49 -5.60 9.91
CA LYS A 6 -43.13 -4.29 9.75
C LYS A 6 -43.05 -3.40 10.99
N LYS A 7 -42.84 -3.95 12.19
CA LYS A 7 -42.75 -3.14 13.41
C LYS A 7 -41.40 -2.44 13.55
N ARG A 8 -40.37 -3.02 12.94
CA ARG A 8 -38.98 -2.55 13.01
C ARG A 8 -38.44 -2.09 11.66
N ASP A 9 -39.31 -2.06 10.65
CA ASP A 9 -39.02 -1.69 9.27
C ASP A 9 -37.85 -2.49 8.68
N ARG A 10 -37.88 -3.82 8.87
CA ARG A 10 -36.82 -4.71 8.36
C ARG A 10 -37.39 -5.70 7.37
N SER A 11 -36.61 -6.03 6.35
CA SER A 11 -36.97 -7.09 5.43
C SER A 11 -35.73 -7.78 4.88
N PHE A 12 -35.88 -9.00 4.39
CA PHE A 12 -34.83 -9.64 3.62
C PHE A 12 -35.42 -10.60 2.58
N THR A 13 -34.66 -10.80 1.51
CA THR A 13 -34.97 -11.79 0.47
C THR A 13 -33.74 -12.62 0.17
N ILE A 14 -33.93 -13.93 0.04
CA ILE A 14 -32.88 -14.88 -0.36
C ILE A 14 -33.31 -15.56 -1.65
N ASP A 15 -32.43 -15.56 -2.64
CA ASP A 15 -32.64 -16.29 -3.89
C ASP A 15 -32.00 -17.68 -3.85
N ASP A 16 -32.43 -18.49 -2.89
CA ASP A 16 -32.10 -19.92 -2.78
C ASP A 16 -33.37 -20.72 -2.49
N SER A 17 -33.41 -21.96 -2.98
CA SER A 17 -34.59 -22.82 -2.89
C SER A 17 -34.85 -23.40 -1.50
N GLU A 18 -33.90 -23.32 -0.56
CA GLU A 18 -33.99 -24.00 0.74
C GLU A 18 -33.89 -23.06 1.94
N ARG A 19 -34.76 -23.28 2.92
CA ARG A 19 -34.94 -22.45 4.12
C ARG A 19 -33.87 -22.66 5.19
N LEU A 20 -33.03 -23.69 5.05
CA LEU A 20 -32.09 -24.18 6.08
C LEU A 20 -30.69 -23.54 6.00
N LEU A 21 -30.47 -22.61 5.06
CA LEU A 21 -29.15 -22.06 4.77
C LEU A 21 -28.79 -20.83 5.60
N ILE A 22 -29.73 -20.26 6.37
CA ILE A 22 -29.49 -19.07 7.17
C ILE A 22 -30.15 -19.14 8.55
N ASP A 23 -29.48 -18.57 9.55
CA ASP A 23 -30.00 -18.40 10.89
C ASP A 23 -30.50 -16.97 11.08
N VAL A 24 -31.80 -16.82 11.36
CA VAL A 24 -32.42 -15.51 11.62
C VAL A 24 -32.61 -15.33 13.12
N HIS A 25 -32.14 -14.21 13.65
CA HIS A 25 -32.37 -13.78 15.03
C HIS A 25 -33.23 -12.50 15.05
N PRO A 26 -34.58 -12.61 14.99
CA PRO A 26 -35.45 -11.45 14.79
C PRO A 26 -35.37 -10.41 15.91
N ILE A 27 -35.20 -10.86 17.15
CA ILE A 27 -35.08 -9.96 18.30
C ILE A 27 -33.79 -9.14 18.20
N ALA A 28 -32.67 -9.81 17.88
CA ALA A 28 -31.38 -9.17 17.67
C ALA A 28 -31.33 -8.32 16.39
N GLY A 29 -32.14 -8.66 15.37
CA GLY A 29 -32.05 -8.02 14.06
C GLY A 29 -30.85 -8.48 13.26
N ARG A 30 -30.48 -9.76 13.39
CA ARG A 30 -29.34 -10.35 12.69
C ARG A 30 -29.74 -11.51 11.80
N ILE A 31 -29.11 -11.59 10.64
CA ILE A 31 -29.13 -12.74 9.72
C ILE A 31 -27.71 -13.30 9.68
N THR A 32 -27.56 -14.60 9.87
CA THR A 32 -26.28 -15.29 9.82
C THR A 32 -26.28 -16.29 8.68
N VAL A 33 -25.27 -16.23 7.82
CA VAL A 33 -24.89 -17.31 6.89
C VAL A 33 -23.88 -18.19 7.64
N PRO A 34 -24.28 -19.38 8.11
CA PRO A 34 -23.41 -20.20 8.97
C PRO A 34 -22.29 -20.87 8.18
N GLU A 35 -21.23 -21.25 8.90
CA GLU A 35 -20.09 -21.99 8.34
C GLU A 35 -20.55 -23.26 7.59
N GLY A 36 -19.95 -23.52 6.43
CA GLY A 36 -20.26 -24.70 5.60
C GLY A 36 -21.51 -24.55 4.73
N TYR A 37 -22.21 -23.42 4.82
CA TYR A 37 -23.34 -23.08 3.96
C TYR A 37 -22.96 -22.05 2.92
N LYS A 38 -23.58 -22.16 1.75
CA LYS A 38 -23.47 -21.19 0.66
C LYS A 38 -24.82 -20.59 0.36
N VAL A 39 -24.90 -19.27 0.37
CA VAL A 39 -26.07 -18.50 -0.05
C VAL A 39 -25.76 -17.82 -1.38
N SER A 40 -26.62 -17.98 -2.37
CA SER A 40 -26.38 -17.44 -3.72
C SER A 40 -26.56 -15.92 -3.74
N SER A 41 -27.66 -15.43 -3.19
CA SER A 41 -27.87 -13.99 -3.00
C SER A 41 -28.74 -13.68 -1.78
N LEU A 42 -28.41 -12.56 -1.15
CA LEU A 42 -29.07 -12.03 0.02
C LEU A 42 -29.33 -10.54 -0.20
N TYR A 43 -30.59 -10.16 -0.23
CA TYR A 43 -31.03 -8.76 -0.15
C TYR A 43 -31.50 -8.49 1.27
N VAL A 44 -31.05 -7.40 1.88
CA VAL A 44 -31.41 -7.03 3.26
C VAL A 44 -31.81 -5.57 3.35
N GLU A 45 -32.73 -5.26 4.24
CA GLU A 45 -33.03 -3.90 4.68
C GLU A 45 -33.04 -3.87 6.21
N HIS A 46 -32.11 -3.10 6.77
CA HIS A 46 -32.00 -2.77 8.20
C HIS A 46 -31.76 -3.98 9.12
N TRP A 47 -31.17 -5.06 8.59
CA TRP A 47 -30.66 -6.21 9.35
C TRP A 47 -29.13 -6.13 9.46
N GLU A 48 -28.59 -6.50 10.62
CA GLU A 48 -27.18 -6.91 10.73
C GLU A 48 -26.98 -8.21 9.94
N VAL A 49 -25.85 -8.34 9.25
CA VAL A 49 -25.52 -9.53 8.48
C VAL A 49 -24.20 -10.09 8.99
N GLN A 50 -24.21 -11.37 9.36
CA GLN A 50 -23.03 -12.12 9.73
C GLN A 50 -22.79 -13.21 8.67
N VAL A 51 -21.58 -13.29 8.10
CA VAL A 51 -21.22 -14.26 7.07
C VAL A 51 -20.06 -15.10 7.56
N ASP A 52 -20.35 -16.28 8.10
CA ASP A 52 -19.37 -17.28 8.54
C ASP A 52 -19.18 -18.38 7.47
N GLY A 53 -20.14 -18.53 6.54
CA GLY A 53 -20.05 -19.37 5.35
C GLY A 53 -19.67 -18.58 4.10
N SER A 54 -20.28 -18.92 2.96
CA SER A 54 -20.04 -18.23 1.69
C SER A 54 -21.30 -17.50 1.21
N LEU A 55 -21.16 -16.24 0.78
CA LEU A 55 -22.24 -15.45 0.21
C LEU A 55 -21.88 -14.96 -1.20
N GLY A 56 -22.67 -15.33 -2.20
CA GLY A 56 -22.47 -14.90 -3.58
C GLY A 56 -22.70 -13.40 -3.77
N GLU A 57 -23.91 -12.91 -3.50
CA GLU A 57 -24.23 -11.49 -3.63
C GLU A 57 -24.97 -10.93 -2.42
N LEU A 58 -24.49 -9.80 -1.89
CA LEU A 58 -25.17 -8.99 -0.88
C LEU A 58 -25.65 -7.66 -1.50
N SER A 59 -26.91 -7.30 -1.27
CA SER A 59 -27.49 -6.02 -1.69
C SER A 59 -28.47 -5.45 -0.66
N GLY A 60 -28.85 -4.17 -0.82
CA GLY A 60 -29.76 -3.45 0.08
C GLY A 60 -29.04 -2.69 1.20
N THR A 61 -29.69 -2.46 2.34
CA THR A 61 -29.18 -1.66 3.45
C THR A 61 -28.89 -2.51 4.69
N THR A 62 -27.68 -2.40 5.24
CA THR A 62 -27.31 -2.99 6.54
C THR A 62 -26.46 -2.01 7.35
N GLU A 63 -26.63 -1.99 8.67
CA GLU A 63 -25.77 -1.18 9.55
C GLU A 63 -24.41 -1.85 9.83
N LEU A 64 -24.37 -3.19 9.82
CA LEU A 64 -23.21 -3.99 10.16
C LEU A 64 -23.15 -5.24 9.30
N LEU A 65 -22.00 -5.44 8.67
CA LEU A 65 -21.59 -6.68 8.03
C LEU A 65 -20.32 -7.19 8.72
N CYS A 66 -20.35 -8.42 9.23
CA CYS A 66 -19.22 -9.06 9.91
C CYS A 66 -19.16 -10.56 9.61
N GLY A 67 -18.14 -11.25 10.13
CA GLY A 67 -18.01 -12.71 10.07
C GLY A 67 -16.59 -13.18 9.77
N ASP A 68 -16.45 -14.47 9.52
CA ASP A 68 -15.17 -15.15 9.24
C ASP A 68 -15.17 -15.88 7.87
N GLY A 69 -16.21 -15.68 7.04
CA GLY A 69 -16.45 -16.40 5.78
C GLY A 69 -15.92 -15.71 4.51
N ASP A 70 -16.72 -15.72 3.45
CA ASP A 70 -16.43 -15.02 2.19
C ASP A 70 -17.68 -14.37 1.57
N VAL A 71 -17.48 -13.22 0.93
CA VAL A 71 -18.50 -12.53 0.13
C VAL A 71 -17.96 -12.24 -1.27
N GLU A 72 -18.50 -12.90 -2.28
CA GLU A 72 -18.06 -12.73 -3.67
C GLU A 72 -18.40 -11.33 -4.20
N THR A 73 -19.60 -10.81 -3.93
CA THR A 73 -20.01 -9.49 -4.41
C THR A 73 -20.92 -8.75 -3.42
N ILE A 74 -20.57 -7.50 -3.15
CA ILE A 74 -21.47 -6.49 -2.56
C ILE A 74 -21.89 -5.55 -3.68
N SER A 75 -23.18 -5.46 -3.97
CA SER A 75 -23.69 -4.63 -5.07
C SER A 75 -24.91 -3.81 -4.71
N SER A 76 -24.94 -2.56 -5.21
CA SER A 76 -26.06 -1.64 -5.00
C SER A 76 -26.47 -1.54 -3.53
N ALA A 77 -25.48 -1.58 -2.63
CA ALA A 77 -25.69 -1.72 -1.20
C ALA A 77 -25.33 -0.43 -0.46
N ARG A 78 -25.95 -0.25 0.71
CA ARG A 78 -25.64 0.80 1.68
C ARG A 78 -25.27 0.13 2.99
N ILE A 79 -23.99 0.16 3.31
CA ILE A 79 -23.45 -0.53 4.48
C ILE A 79 -22.89 0.50 5.47
N GLY A 80 -23.30 0.39 6.73
CA GLY A 80 -22.72 1.17 7.80
C GLY A 80 -21.25 0.80 8.00
N THR A 81 -20.99 -0.36 8.58
CA THR A 81 -19.63 -0.81 8.90
C THR A 81 -19.43 -2.24 8.42
N ILE A 82 -18.30 -2.48 7.76
CA ILE A 82 -17.77 -3.82 7.49
C ILE A 82 -16.58 -4.02 8.41
N VAL A 83 -16.61 -5.09 9.20
CA VAL A 83 -15.57 -5.44 10.18
C VAL A 83 -15.30 -6.93 10.14
N ASP A 84 -14.18 -7.31 10.76
CA ASP A 84 -13.70 -8.69 10.90
C ASP A 84 -13.14 -9.27 9.58
N LEU A 85 -12.38 -10.36 9.70
CA LEU A 85 -11.43 -10.83 8.70
C LEU A 85 -12.05 -11.81 7.70
N PHE A 86 -13.08 -11.38 6.98
CA PHE A 86 -13.66 -12.18 5.90
C PHE A 86 -13.37 -11.56 4.53
N ASP A 87 -13.10 -12.40 3.53
CA ASP A 87 -12.65 -11.98 2.21
C ASP A 87 -13.80 -11.42 1.37
N ILE A 88 -13.60 -10.26 0.75
CA ILE A 88 -14.59 -9.68 -0.17
C ILE A 88 -13.98 -9.55 -1.58
N SER A 89 -14.51 -10.27 -2.57
CA SER A 89 -13.95 -10.17 -3.92
C SER A 89 -14.31 -8.86 -4.61
N THR A 90 -15.57 -8.38 -4.51
CA THR A 90 -15.96 -7.13 -5.18
C THR A 90 -16.98 -6.31 -4.42
N ILE A 91 -16.71 -5.01 -4.28
CA ILE A 91 -17.70 -4.00 -3.90
C ILE A 91 -17.99 -3.14 -5.12
N LYS A 92 -19.24 -3.08 -5.59
CA LYS A 92 -19.62 -2.30 -6.77
C LYS A 92 -20.89 -1.49 -6.58
N ASN A 93 -20.93 -0.28 -7.14
CA ASN A 93 -22.09 0.62 -7.09
C ASN A 93 -22.67 0.80 -5.67
N SER A 94 -21.81 0.84 -4.66
CA SER A 94 -22.23 0.77 -3.25
C SER A 94 -21.68 1.92 -2.43
N GLU A 95 -22.33 2.19 -1.29
CA GLU A 95 -21.87 3.13 -0.28
C GLU A 95 -21.51 2.34 0.99
N VAL A 96 -20.29 2.48 1.48
CA VAL A 96 -19.82 1.84 2.73
C VAL A 96 -19.24 2.91 3.64
N ASN A 97 -19.76 3.11 4.85
CA ASN A 97 -19.23 4.19 5.70
C ASN A 97 -17.85 3.84 6.28
N ASN A 98 -17.67 2.60 6.73
CA ASN A 98 -16.40 2.14 7.31
C ASN A 98 -16.07 0.73 6.85
N LEU A 99 -14.81 0.51 6.49
CA LEU A 99 -14.24 -0.77 6.16
C LEU A 99 -12.98 -0.96 7.01
N ASN A 100 -12.97 -1.98 7.87
CA ASN A 100 -11.96 -2.12 8.92
C ASN A 100 -11.49 -3.56 9.09
N GLY A 101 -10.20 -3.80 8.82
CA GLY A 101 -9.61 -5.13 9.00
C GLY A 101 -10.02 -6.15 7.94
N CYS A 102 -10.72 -5.75 6.88
CA CYS A 102 -11.19 -6.66 5.83
C CYS A 102 -10.32 -6.53 4.57
N PRO A 103 -9.83 -7.62 3.98
CA PRO A 103 -9.28 -7.62 2.63
C PRO A 103 -10.39 -7.50 1.58
N VAL A 104 -10.16 -6.67 0.55
CA VAL A 104 -11.07 -6.52 -0.60
C VAL A 104 -10.29 -6.55 -1.91
N ASP A 105 -10.63 -7.45 -2.83
CA ASP A 105 -9.90 -7.51 -4.10
C ASP A 105 -10.19 -6.29 -4.97
N THR A 106 -11.45 -5.87 -5.09
CA THR A 106 -11.83 -4.79 -6.01
C THR A 106 -13.00 -3.93 -5.53
N ILE A 107 -12.86 -2.61 -5.66
CA ILE A 107 -13.91 -1.61 -5.42
C ILE A 107 -14.18 -0.85 -6.72
N ILE A 108 -15.44 -0.80 -7.18
CA ILE A 108 -15.83 -0.19 -8.46
C ILE A 108 -17.01 0.78 -8.25
N SER A 109 -16.92 1.98 -8.81
CA SER A 109 -18.01 2.97 -8.86
C SER A 109 -18.71 3.15 -7.50
N SER A 110 -17.93 3.17 -6.42
CA SER A 110 -18.42 3.12 -5.04
C SER A 110 -17.91 4.29 -4.20
N SER A 111 -18.57 4.54 -3.08
CA SER A 111 -18.21 5.57 -2.11
C SER A 111 -17.86 4.92 -0.77
N ILE A 112 -16.62 5.08 -0.32
CA ILE A 112 -16.13 4.53 0.94
C ILE A 112 -15.79 5.65 1.91
N GLY A 113 -16.40 5.64 3.10
CA GLY A 113 -16.20 6.69 4.10
C GLY A 113 -14.86 6.60 4.82
N ALA A 114 -14.39 5.39 5.14
CA ALA A 114 -13.09 5.14 5.75
C ALA A 114 -12.60 3.72 5.43
N ILE A 115 -11.30 3.57 5.16
CA ILE A 115 -10.59 2.30 5.05
C ILE A 115 -9.49 2.29 6.11
N VAL A 116 -9.54 1.33 7.03
CA VAL A 116 -8.61 1.24 8.16
C VAL A 116 -8.09 -0.19 8.27
N ASP A 117 -6.78 -0.37 8.37
CA ASP A 117 -6.13 -1.67 8.58
C ASP A 117 -6.59 -2.76 7.58
N SER A 118 -6.94 -2.35 6.36
CA SER A 118 -7.49 -3.20 5.30
C SER A 118 -6.59 -3.19 4.08
N SER A 119 -6.54 -4.33 3.37
CA SER A 119 -5.81 -4.47 2.12
C SER A 119 -6.78 -4.47 0.94
N ILE A 120 -6.59 -3.52 0.03
CA ILE A 120 -7.43 -3.35 -1.15
C ILE A 120 -6.60 -3.63 -2.39
N GLY A 121 -7.04 -4.58 -3.22
CA GLY A 121 -6.38 -4.84 -4.50
C GLY A 121 -6.53 -3.66 -5.45
N CYS A 122 -7.75 -3.36 -5.87
CA CYS A 122 -8.02 -2.31 -6.85
C CYS A 122 -9.18 -1.39 -6.47
N ILE A 123 -9.06 -0.11 -6.82
CA ILE A 123 -10.13 0.89 -6.70
C ILE A 123 -10.31 1.57 -8.06
N TYR A 124 -11.53 1.48 -8.62
CA TYR A 124 -11.89 2.01 -9.92
C TYR A 124 -13.08 2.97 -9.80
N GLU A 125 -12.97 4.15 -10.42
CA GLU A 125 -14.08 5.12 -10.54
C GLU A 125 -14.77 5.42 -9.19
N SER A 126 -14.02 5.36 -8.11
CA SER A 126 -14.56 5.38 -6.75
C SER A 126 -14.02 6.56 -5.95
N SER A 127 -14.66 6.84 -4.83
CA SER A 127 -14.18 7.84 -3.88
C SER A 127 -13.99 7.23 -2.50
N VAL A 128 -12.87 7.57 -1.87
CA VAL A 128 -12.55 7.18 -0.49
C VAL A 128 -12.26 8.44 0.31
N ARG A 129 -13.01 8.67 1.40
CA ARG A 129 -12.86 9.88 2.19
C ARG A 129 -11.65 9.83 3.13
N ALA A 130 -11.35 8.68 3.74
CA ALA A 130 -10.20 8.53 4.63
C ALA A 130 -9.57 7.14 4.51
N ILE A 131 -8.25 7.10 4.51
CA ILE A 131 -7.44 5.87 4.56
C ILE A 131 -6.47 6.04 5.73
N GLY A 132 -6.46 5.07 6.65
CA GLY A 132 -5.69 5.17 7.89
C GLY A 132 -5.19 3.82 8.41
N GLY A 133 -4.54 3.86 9.57
CA GLY A 133 -3.90 2.68 10.15
C GLY A 133 -2.77 2.19 9.27
N LYS A 134 -2.77 0.89 8.97
CA LYS A 134 -1.89 0.18 8.03
C LYS A 134 -2.59 -0.20 6.72
N ALA A 135 -3.66 0.50 6.36
CA ALA A 135 -4.39 0.19 5.14
C ALA A 135 -3.48 0.29 3.91
N SER A 136 -3.59 -0.69 3.01
CA SER A 136 -2.83 -0.77 1.77
C SER A 136 -3.76 -0.81 0.56
N ILE A 137 -3.41 -0.08 -0.49
CA ILE A 137 -4.12 -0.09 -1.77
C ILE A 137 -3.10 -0.41 -2.84
N PHE A 138 -3.26 -1.54 -3.52
CA PHE A 138 -2.35 -1.90 -4.61
C PHE A 138 -2.55 -0.95 -5.80
N LYS A 139 -3.79 -0.72 -6.25
CA LYS A 139 -4.05 0.19 -7.39
C LYS A 139 -5.31 1.04 -7.22
N ALA A 140 -5.20 2.32 -7.55
CA ALA A 140 -6.30 3.26 -7.70
C ALA A 140 -6.29 3.88 -9.10
N SER A 141 -7.43 3.83 -9.81
CA SER A 141 -7.59 4.36 -11.16
C SER A 141 -8.90 5.12 -11.30
N ASN A 142 -8.86 6.29 -11.96
CA ASN A 142 -9.99 7.24 -12.05
C ASN A 142 -10.67 7.50 -10.70
N SER A 143 -9.90 7.48 -9.60
CA SER A 143 -10.44 7.46 -8.24
C SER A 143 -9.95 8.63 -7.41
N ARG A 144 -10.76 9.05 -6.43
CA ARG A 144 -10.43 10.16 -5.53
C ARG A 144 -10.23 9.68 -4.11
N LEU A 145 -9.02 9.84 -3.60
CA LEU A 145 -8.66 9.53 -2.21
C LEU A 145 -8.51 10.84 -1.44
N ALA A 146 -9.49 11.22 -0.63
CA ALA A 146 -9.49 12.56 -0.04
C ALA A 146 -8.38 12.75 1.01
N THR A 147 -8.12 11.75 1.85
CA THR A 147 -7.05 11.80 2.85
C THR A 147 -6.48 10.42 3.12
N ILE A 148 -5.14 10.33 3.15
CA ILE A 148 -4.36 9.16 3.54
C ILE A 148 -3.45 9.58 4.70
N MET A 149 -3.58 8.88 5.82
CA MET A 149 -2.91 9.23 7.06
C MET A 149 -2.25 8.00 7.72
N GLY A 150 -1.35 8.24 8.67
CA GLY A 150 -0.66 7.16 9.37
C GLY A 150 0.22 6.37 8.40
N LYS A 151 0.24 5.05 8.53
CA LYS A 151 1.04 4.16 7.67
C LYS A 151 0.30 3.73 6.40
N GLY A 152 -0.68 4.51 5.95
CA GLY A 152 -1.42 4.20 4.72
C GLY A 152 -0.49 4.12 3.50
N PHE A 153 -0.68 3.09 2.68
CA PHE A 153 0.17 2.80 1.54
C PHE A 153 -0.65 2.71 0.26
N VAL A 154 -0.21 3.39 -0.81
CA VAL A 154 -0.77 3.25 -2.16
C VAL A 154 0.36 2.89 -3.11
N GLU A 155 0.25 1.74 -3.77
CA GLU A 155 1.29 1.30 -4.69
C GLU A 155 1.21 2.03 -6.04
N HIS A 156 0.02 2.06 -6.63
CA HIS A 156 -0.23 2.64 -7.95
C HIS A 156 -1.40 3.63 -7.91
N LEU A 157 -1.10 4.93 -8.02
CA LEU A 157 -2.08 5.99 -8.28
C LEU A 157 -2.01 6.33 -9.77
N GLU A 158 -3.07 6.01 -10.52
CA GLU A 158 -3.04 6.04 -11.99
C GLU A 158 -4.31 6.64 -12.60
N SER A 159 -4.27 6.93 -13.91
CA SER A 159 -5.44 7.25 -14.74
C SER A 159 -6.33 8.33 -14.13
N GLY A 160 -5.84 9.55 -13.98
CA GLY A 160 -6.59 10.70 -13.48
C GLY A 160 -6.92 10.64 -11.97
N SER A 161 -6.39 9.65 -11.25
CA SER A 161 -6.63 9.56 -9.80
C SER A 161 -6.01 10.72 -9.05
N SER A 162 -6.60 11.04 -7.90
CA SER A 162 -6.14 12.17 -7.08
C SER A 162 -6.11 11.85 -5.59
N ILE A 163 -5.14 12.44 -4.91
CA ILE A 163 -5.05 12.45 -3.45
C ILE A 163 -5.19 13.89 -2.95
N GLY A 164 -6.12 14.15 -2.03
CA GLY A 164 -6.21 15.46 -1.37
C GLY A 164 -5.07 15.68 -0.38
N HIS A 165 -5.03 14.86 0.67
CA HIS A 165 -4.03 14.99 1.73
C HIS A 165 -3.30 13.68 1.96
N LEU A 166 -1.97 13.72 1.89
CA LEU A 166 -1.07 12.64 2.29
C LEU A 166 -0.36 13.10 3.57
N THR A 167 -0.44 12.32 4.66
CA THR A 167 0.12 12.71 5.96
C THR A 167 0.51 11.54 6.87
N GLY A 168 1.27 11.80 7.93
CA GLY A 168 1.47 10.88 9.05
C GLY A 168 2.33 9.64 8.75
N SER A 169 3.34 9.78 7.90
CA SER A 169 4.17 8.69 7.31
C SER A 169 3.53 7.90 6.16
N ALA A 170 2.40 8.38 5.61
CA ALA A 170 1.77 7.72 4.48
C ALA A 170 2.66 7.74 3.24
N THR A 171 2.55 6.68 2.43
CA THR A 171 3.42 6.46 1.28
C THR A 171 2.64 6.21 0.00
N VAL A 172 3.07 6.85 -1.08
CA VAL A 172 2.63 6.57 -2.46
C VAL A 172 3.85 6.10 -3.24
N LYS A 173 3.84 4.86 -3.73
CA LYS A 173 4.98 4.32 -4.49
C LYS A 173 5.04 4.90 -5.90
N THR A 174 3.92 4.93 -6.61
CA THR A 174 3.87 5.48 -7.97
C THR A 174 2.64 6.34 -8.16
N ALA A 175 2.85 7.54 -8.70
CA ALA A 175 1.82 8.48 -9.13
C ALA A 175 2.07 8.86 -10.58
N ASP A 176 1.26 8.35 -11.51
CA ASP A 176 1.48 8.50 -12.96
C ASP A 176 1.31 9.96 -13.45
N HIS A 177 1.64 10.19 -14.72
CA HIS A 177 1.62 11.51 -15.37
C HIS A 177 0.26 12.21 -15.39
N THR A 178 -0.84 11.48 -15.19
CA THR A 178 -2.20 12.01 -15.17
C THR A 178 -2.71 12.32 -13.76
N THR A 179 -1.94 11.98 -12.73
CA THR A 179 -2.39 12.06 -11.34
C THR A 179 -2.05 13.39 -10.68
N SER A 180 -2.79 13.70 -9.62
CA SER A 180 -2.54 14.89 -8.80
C SER A 180 -2.61 14.58 -7.31
N ILE A 181 -1.66 15.14 -6.57
CA ILE A 181 -1.63 15.11 -5.11
C ILE A 181 -1.64 16.56 -4.62
N ASP A 182 -2.58 16.94 -3.76
CA ASP A 182 -2.69 18.35 -3.35
C ASP A 182 -1.70 18.72 -2.24
N ASN A 183 -1.56 17.89 -1.21
CA ASN A 183 -0.66 18.16 -0.09
C ASN A 183 0.01 16.89 0.43
N ALA A 184 1.34 16.91 0.53
CA ALA A 184 2.15 15.92 1.24
C ALA A 184 2.85 16.59 2.44
N SER A 185 2.71 16.00 3.64
CA SER A 185 3.16 16.60 4.90
C SER A 185 3.46 15.55 5.96
N LEU A 186 4.22 15.89 7.02
CA LEU A 186 4.44 15.00 8.19
C LEU A 186 5.01 13.63 7.80
N ASP A 187 6.28 13.62 7.39
CA ASP A 187 7.09 12.42 7.12
C ASP A 187 6.57 11.50 5.98
N THR A 188 5.71 12.01 5.11
CA THR A 188 5.18 11.25 3.97
C THR A 188 6.21 11.00 2.89
N ARG A 189 5.99 9.94 2.11
CA ARG A 189 6.89 9.57 1.01
C ARG A 189 6.11 9.42 -0.31
N ILE A 190 6.58 10.07 -1.35
CA ILE A 190 6.13 9.86 -2.73
C ILE A 190 7.35 9.40 -3.52
N LEU A 191 7.36 8.13 -3.93
CA LEU A 191 8.58 7.47 -4.41
C LEU A 191 8.78 7.61 -5.92
N ASN A 192 7.71 7.75 -6.69
CA ASN A 192 7.78 7.99 -8.13
C ASN A 192 6.64 8.91 -8.55
N LEU A 193 6.91 10.22 -8.58
CA LEU A 193 5.98 11.23 -9.05
C LEU A 193 6.26 11.57 -10.51
N TYR A 194 5.44 11.06 -11.42
CA TYR A 194 5.35 11.51 -12.82
C TYR A 194 4.26 12.58 -12.99
N GLY A 195 3.29 12.62 -12.07
CA GLY A 195 2.19 13.60 -12.07
C GLY A 195 2.53 14.90 -11.35
N THR A 196 1.51 15.56 -10.82
CA THR A 196 1.66 16.85 -10.11
C THR A 196 1.44 16.70 -8.61
N LEU A 197 2.40 17.15 -7.81
CA LEU A 197 2.21 17.46 -6.40
C LEU A 197 2.10 18.98 -6.22
N ARG A 198 0.97 19.47 -5.68
CA ARG A 198 0.79 20.92 -5.49
C ARG A 198 1.66 21.45 -4.35
N VAL A 199 1.67 20.79 -3.20
CA VAL A 199 2.46 21.24 -2.04
C VAL A 199 3.16 20.08 -1.35
N ALA A 200 4.48 20.16 -1.21
CA ALA A 200 5.28 19.35 -0.31
C ALA A 200 5.63 20.17 0.94
N SER A 201 5.50 19.58 2.13
CA SER A 201 5.81 20.29 3.37
C SER A 201 6.44 19.42 4.46
N ASN A 202 7.09 20.07 5.43
CA ASN A 202 7.78 19.42 6.56
C ASN A 202 8.79 18.38 6.06
N ASN A 203 8.99 17.29 6.79
CA ASN A 203 9.93 16.21 6.41
C ASN A 203 9.39 15.28 5.30
N SER A 204 8.50 15.76 4.42
CA SER A 204 8.04 14.93 3.29
C SER A 204 9.19 14.68 2.31
N TYR A 205 9.22 13.46 1.76
CA TYR A 205 10.15 13.04 0.73
C TYR A 205 9.40 12.83 -0.58
N VAL A 206 9.86 13.47 -1.65
CA VAL A 206 9.24 13.37 -2.98
C VAL A 206 10.32 13.14 -4.01
N ARG A 207 10.20 12.04 -4.75
CA ARG A 207 10.97 11.79 -5.95
C ARG A 207 10.17 12.16 -7.17
N ILE A 208 10.67 13.14 -7.91
CA ILE A 208 10.17 13.55 -9.20
C ILE A 208 10.84 12.69 -10.27
N ARG A 209 10.02 12.04 -11.09
CA ARG A 209 10.39 11.32 -12.31
C ARG A 209 9.93 12.13 -13.53
N GLU A 210 10.10 11.55 -14.71
CA GLU A 210 9.88 12.18 -16.01
C GLU A 210 8.62 13.05 -16.04
N ASN A 211 8.80 14.35 -16.27
CA ASN A 211 7.74 15.37 -16.38
C ASN A 211 6.94 15.64 -15.09
N GLY A 212 7.29 14.98 -13.99
CA GLY A 212 6.69 15.21 -12.68
C GLY A 212 6.98 16.62 -12.15
N LYS A 213 6.08 17.12 -11.32
CA LYS A 213 6.19 18.51 -10.83
C LYS A 213 5.76 18.66 -9.38
N VAL A 214 6.59 19.36 -8.61
CA VAL A 214 6.21 19.91 -7.29
C VAL A 214 6.05 21.43 -7.41
N ILE A 215 4.86 21.96 -7.14
CA ILE A 215 4.58 23.39 -7.32
C ILE A 215 5.08 24.23 -6.12
N GLY A 216 4.79 23.80 -4.89
CA GLY A 216 5.14 24.52 -3.65
C GLY A 216 5.94 23.64 -2.69
N LYS A 217 6.89 24.26 -1.97
CA LYS A 217 7.75 23.62 -0.96
C LYS A 217 7.74 24.48 0.31
N PHE A 218 7.35 23.90 1.46
CA PHE A 218 7.27 24.63 2.74
C PHE A 218 7.91 23.85 3.89
N ASN A 219 8.59 24.50 4.83
CA ASN A 219 9.17 23.83 6.01
C ASN A 219 10.12 22.65 5.69
N ARG A 220 11.01 22.83 4.69
CA ARG A 220 12.13 21.92 4.35
C ARG A 220 11.75 20.49 3.92
N PRO A 221 10.89 20.31 2.89
CA PRO A 221 10.71 19.00 2.28
C PRO A 221 11.93 18.60 1.47
N THR A 222 12.18 17.30 1.39
CA THR A 222 13.19 16.73 0.49
C THR A 222 12.53 16.43 -0.83
N VAL A 223 12.88 17.20 -1.87
CA VAL A 223 12.37 17.00 -3.23
C VAL A 223 13.55 16.78 -4.15
N VAL A 224 13.62 15.58 -4.73
CA VAL A 224 14.72 15.13 -5.59
C VAL A 224 14.21 14.97 -7.01
N HIS A 225 14.88 15.59 -7.98
CA HIS A 225 14.57 15.51 -9.41
C HIS A 225 15.52 14.49 -10.06
N TYR A 226 14.98 13.50 -10.77
CA TYR A 226 15.78 12.41 -11.34
C TYR A 226 15.99 12.51 -12.85
N ASP A 227 15.34 13.46 -13.52
CA ASP A 227 15.34 13.52 -14.99
C ASP A 227 16.68 13.93 -15.61
N ASP A 228 17.70 14.30 -14.81
CA ASP A 228 18.98 14.84 -15.30
C ASP A 228 20.24 14.33 -14.54
N LEU A 229 20.21 13.20 -13.83
CA LEU A 229 21.40 12.71 -13.11
C LEU A 229 22.37 11.99 -14.06
N GLU A 230 23.25 12.75 -14.73
CA GLU A 230 24.31 12.23 -15.60
C GLU A 230 25.67 12.05 -14.88
N SER A 231 25.79 12.34 -13.58
CA SER A 231 27.09 12.20 -12.88
C SER A 231 27.10 11.37 -11.59
N ASP A 232 28.25 10.74 -11.33
CA ASP A 232 28.51 9.87 -10.18
C ASP A 232 28.34 10.58 -8.82
N TYR A 233 28.52 11.91 -8.77
CA TYR A 233 28.33 12.72 -7.56
C TYR A 233 26.87 13.11 -7.32
N GLU A 234 26.12 13.33 -8.41
CA GLU A 234 24.70 13.64 -8.37
C GLU A 234 23.86 12.47 -7.85
N TRP A 235 24.28 11.22 -8.09
CA TRP A 235 23.58 10.06 -7.53
C TRP A 235 23.68 10.01 -6.00
N ALA A 236 24.88 10.25 -5.46
CA ALA A 236 25.12 10.22 -4.01
C ALA A 236 24.34 11.29 -3.24
N ASP A 237 23.94 12.38 -3.90
CA ASP A 237 23.15 13.46 -3.30
C ASP A 237 21.71 13.06 -2.96
N GLN A 238 21.25 11.91 -3.45
CA GLN A 238 19.98 11.30 -3.04
C GLN A 238 20.05 10.68 -1.64
N CYS A 239 21.26 10.38 -1.15
CA CYS A 239 21.49 9.68 0.10
C CYS A 239 21.65 10.64 1.27
N ALA A 240 21.22 10.23 2.46
CA ALA A 240 21.59 10.94 3.68
C ALA A 240 23.12 10.83 3.89
N ARG A 241 23.75 11.91 4.37
CA ARG A 241 25.18 11.95 4.68
C ARG A 241 25.41 12.01 6.19
N ASP A 242 26.48 11.39 6.66
CA ASP A 242 27.00 11.66 8.00
C ASP A 242 28.00 12.83 8.01
N ASP A 243 28.40 13.26 9.21
CA ASP A 243 29.36 14.37 9.39
C ASP A 243 30.74 14.07 8.78
N GLY A 244 31.06 12.80 8.52
CA GLY A 244 32.29 12.35 7.88
C GLY A 244 32.20 12.31 6.35
N GLY A 245 31.04 12.64 5.76
CA GLY A 245 30.82 12.63 4.32
C GLY A 245 30.45 11.27 3.73
N MET A 246 30.35 10.22 4.55
CA MET A 246 29.86 8.91 4.13
C MET A 246 28.36 9.01 3.84
N ILE A 247 27.88 8.23 2.87
CA ILE A 247 26.47 8.16 2.54
C ILE A 247 25.81 6.94 3.19
N TYR A 248 24.55 7.10 3.58
CA TYR A 248 23.68 6.00 3.96
C TYR A 248 22.93 5.48 2.75
N VAL A 249 23.13 4.20 2.45
CA VAL A 249 22.45 3.43 1.40
C VAL A 249 21.70 2.27 2.04
N TYR A 250 20.86 1.59 1.27
CA TYR A 250 19.99 0.53 1.74
C TYR A 250 20.14 -0.73 0.90
N LYS A 251 20.02 -1.87 1.57
CA LYS A 251 20.05 -3.19 0.94
C LYS A 251 18.82 -3.98 1.33
N ALA A 252 18.11 -4.53 0.35
CA ALA A 252 17.13 -5.58 0.56
C ALA A 252 17.83 -6.96 0.47
N ALA A 253 17.52 -7.83 1.43
CA ALA A 253 17.98 -9.21 1.49
C ALA A 253 16.82 -10.13 1.93
N ASN A 254 16.90 -11.42 1.60
CA ASN A 254 15.83 -12.35 1.91
C ASN A 254 15.68 -12.57 3.43
N ALA A 255 14.72 -13.42 3.84
CA ALA A 255 14.47 -13.72 5.24
C ALA A 255 15.71 -14.22 6.03
N GLU A 256 16.67 -14.85 5.34
CA GLU A 256 17.94 -15.34 5.90
C GLU A 256 19.07 -14.30 5.87
N CYS A 257 18.75 -13.03 5.61
CA CYS A 257 19.73 -11.93 5.45
C CYS A 257 20.69 -12.12 4.27
N MET A 258 20.29 -12.88 3.25
CA MET A 258 21.13 -13.21 2.11
C MET A 258 20.73 -12.45 0.85
N SER A 259 21.73 -12.12 0.03
CA SER A 259 21.55 -11.63 -1.35
C SER A 259 22.49 -12.38 -2.30
N GLY A 260 22.31 -12.23 -3.62
CA GLY A 260 23.27 -12.74 -4.62
C GLY A 260 23.21 -14.26 -4.87
N GLY A 261 22.36 -15.01 -4.13
CA GLY A 261 22.19 -16.46 -4.31
C GLY A 261 21.80 -16.88 -5.73
N ALA A 262 20.91 -16.12 -6.38
CA ALA A 262 20.50 -16.35 -7.78
C ALA A 262 21.66 -16.22 -8.78
N TYR A 263 22.75 -15.54 -8.39
CA TYR A 263 23.95 -15.34 -9.20
C TYR A 263 25.12 -16.23 -8.74
N GLY A 264 24.86 -17.21 -7.85
CA GLY A 264 25.89 -18.10 -7.32
C GLY A 264 26.88 -17.42 -6.37
N LYS A 265 26.55 -16.22 -5.87
CA LYS A 265 27.38 -15.38 -4.99
C LYS A 265 26.60 -15.01 -3.73
N PRO A 266 26.31 -15.98 -2.84
CA PRO A 266 25.56 -15.72 -1.63
C PRO A 266 26.34 -14.78 -0.68
N ILE A 267 25.72 -13.67 -0.30
CA ILE A 267 26.29 -12.64 0.58
C ILE A 267 25.36 -12.42 1.75
N HIS A 268 25.89 -12.58 2.97
CA HIS A 268 25.18 -12.33 4.22
C HIS A 268 25.33 -10.87 4.65
N TRP A 269 24.24 -10.28 5.15
CA TRP A 269 24.19 -8.91 5.65
C TRP A 269 23.85 -8.90 7.13
N ALA A 270 24.78 -8.46 7.98
CA ALA A 270 24.58 -8.42 9.43
C ALA A 270 25.01 -7.06 10.02
N PRO A 271 24.19 -6.45 10.90
CA PRO A 271 24.57 -5.23 11.60
C PRO A 271 25.93 -5.33 12.29
N GLY A 272 26.75 -4.29 12.13
CA GLY A 272 28.10 -4.21 12.69
C GLY A 272 29.19 -4.84 11.82
N GLU A 273 28.84 -5.48 10.70
CA GLU A 273 29.81 -6.09 9.79
C GLU A 273 30.07 -5.24 8.54
N THR A 274 31.28 -5.36 7.99
CA THR A 274 31.62 -4.84 6.67
C THR A 274 31.50 -5.95 5.65
N VAL A 275 30.58 -5.79 4.71
CA VAL A 275 30.41 -6.69 3.56
C VAL A 275 31.33 -6.21 2.44
N THR A 276 32.08 -7.12 1.81
CA THR A 276 32.99 -6.83 0.70
C THR A 276 32.69 -7.71 -0.50
N CYS A 277 32.78 -7.16 -1.71
CA CYS A 277 32.65 -7.92 -2.96
C CYS A 277 34.02 -8.41 -3.44
N ASP A 278 34.16 -9.72 -3.64
CA ASP A 278 35.42 -10.39 -4.02
C ASP A 278 35.77 -10.23 -5.51
N ASP A 279 34.75 -10.01 -6.36
CA ASP A 279 34.85 -9.84 -7.80
C ASP A 279 34.46 -8.43 -8.27
N TRP A 280 34.69 -7.43 -7.42
CA TRP A 280 34.38 -6.03 -7.71
C TRP A 280 34.97 -5.55 -9.04
N GLU A 281 34.13 -4.90 -9.84
CA GLU A 281 34.53 -4.24 -11.08
C GLU A 281 33.87 -2.86 -11.23
N PRO A 282 34.64 -1.78 -11.40
CA PRO A 282 34.14 -0.40 -11.47
C PRO A 282 33.60 -0.06 -12.88
N THR A 283 32.67 -0.86 -13.38
CA THR A 283 31.95 -0.65 -14.65
C THR A 283 30.47 -0.44 -14.37
N ASN A 284 29.69 0.12 -15.28
CA ASN A 284 28.23 0.20 -15.13
C ASN A 284 27.50 -1.11 -15.50
N GLU A 285 28.23 -2.22 -15.66
CA GLU A 285 27.65 -3.53 -15.91
C GLU A 285 26.99 -4.08 -14.65
N ILE A 286 25.82 -4.70 -14.82
CA ILE A 286 25.06 -5.35 -13.75
C ILE A 286 25.84 -6.57 -13.24
N GLY A 287 26.02 -6.66 -11.91
CA GLY A 287 26.87 -7.67 -11.26
C GLY A 287 28.25 -7.13 -10.89
N ARG A 288 29.10 -7.99 -10.30
CA ARG A 288 30.48 -7.64 -9.91
C ARG A 288 30.55 -6.41 -8.99
N GLY A 289 29.70 -6.43 -7.96
CA GLY A 289 29.62 -5.41 -6.92
C GLY A 289 28.46 -5.64 -5.97
N LEU A 290 28.50 -4.99 -4.81
CA LEU A 290 27.38 -5.02 -3.86
C LEU A 290 26.32 -4.03 -4.32
N HIS A 291 25.17 -4.53 -4.77
CA HIS A 291 24.07 -3.67 -5.20
C HIS A 291 23.39 -3.06 -3.97
N VAL A 292 23.32 -1.74 -3.94
CA VAL A 292 22.71 -0.93 -2.90
C VAL A 292 21.81 0.12 -3.52
N SER A 293 20.93 0.69 -2.71
CA SER A 293 19.92 1.65 -3.14
C SER A 293 19.97 2.91 -2.27
N PRO A 294 19.58 4.09 -2.78
CA PRO A 294 19.77 5.34 -2.05
C PRO A 294 18.78 5.51 -0.90
N THR A 295 17.59 4.89 -1.00
CA THR A 295 16.60 4.83 0.08
C THR A 295 16.11 3.40 0.32
N VAL A 296 15.51 3.13 1.48
CA VAL A 296 14.86 1.84 1.75
C VAL A 296 13.80 1.52 0.71
N SER A 297 13.06 2.53 0.27
CA SER A 297 12.01 2.41 -0.73
C SER A 297 12.53 2.00 -2.11
N ASP A 298 13.74 2.42 -2.46
CA ASP A 298 14.43 1.94 -3.67
C ASP A 298 14.86 0.48 -3.55
N ALA A 299 15.38 0.12 -2.37
CA ALA A 299 15.73 -1.26 -2.10
C ALA A 299 14.49 -2.17 -2.23
N MET A 300 13.32 -1.71 -1.75
CA MET A 300 12.03 -2.38 -1.96
C MET A 300 11.65 -2.48 -3.43
N TYR A 301 11.79 -1.38 -4.18
CA TYR A 301 11.48 -1.36 -5.61
C TYR A 301 12.31 -2.39 -6.38
N CYS A 302 13.60 -2.50 -6.08
CA CYS A 302 14.51 -3.44 -6.75
C CYS A 302 14.16 -4.92 -6.53
N VAL A 303 13.52 -5.29 -5.41
CA VAL A 303 13.18 -6.68 -5.11
C VAL A 303 11.71 -7.04 -5.35
N GLY A 304 10.85 -6.04 -5.60
CA GLY A 304 9.41 -6.23 -5.73
C GLY A 304 8.68 -6.37 -4.38
N VAL A 305 7.35 -6.46 -4.42
CA VAL A 305 6.50 -6.61 -3.23
C VAL A 305 6.23 -8.10 -3.01
N ILE A 306 7.17 -8.77 -2.34
CA ILE A 306 7.00 -10.15 -1.86
C ILE A 306 7.23 -10.12 -0.35
N ASP A 307 6.40 -10.83 0.41
CA ASP A 307 6.58 -10.92 1.87
C ASP A 307 7.94 -11.56 2.23
N GLY A 308 8.54 -11.09 3.33
CA GLY A 308 9.74 -11.68 3.92
C GLY A 308 11.08 -11.05 3.54
N TRP A 309 11.09 -9.91 2.86
CA TRP A 309 12.32 -9.12 2.68
C TRP A 309 12.72 -8.40 3.97
N ARG A 310 14.04 -8.32 4.19
CA ARG A 310 14.68 -7.59 5.29
C ARG A 310 15.51 -6.45 4.69
N TYR A 311 15.54 -5.31 5.36
CA TYR A 311 16.20 -4.11 4.86
C TYR A 311 17.32 -3.67 5.79
N PHE A 312 18.47 -3.33 5.22
CA PHE A 312 19.66 -2.97 5.96
C PHE A 312 20.14 -1.58 5.56
N ARG A 313 20.34 -0.70 6.55
CA ARG A 313 20.98 0.59 6.33
C ARG A 313 22.49 0.41 6.41
N CYS A 314 23.20 0.83 5.37
CA CYS A 314 24.64 0.66 5.23
C CYS A 314 25.34 2.00 5.02
N LYS A 315 26.59 2.12 5.45
CA LYS A 315 27.48 3.24 5.13
C LYS A 315 28.43 2.87 3.99
N VAL A 316 28.56 3.79 3.05
CA VAL A 316 29.45 3.65 1.89
C VAL A 316 30.19 4.96 1.64
N ASP A 317 31.44 4.86 1.16
CA ASP A 317 32.18 5.99 0.63
C ASP A 317 31.63 6.36 -0.75
N PRO A 318 31.04 7.57 -0.92
CA PRO A 318 30.41 7.96 -2.17
C PRO A 318 31.38 8.00 -3.35
N THR A 319 32.70 8.07 -3.13
CA THR A 319 33.70 8.07 -4.21
C THR A 319 33.96 6.69 -4.82
N THR A 320 33.46 5.63 -4.18
CA THR A 320 33.68 4.23 -4.59
C THR A 320 32.49 3.60 -5.30
N LEU A 321 31.34 4.28 -5.34
CA LEU A 321 30.11 3.77 -5.94
C LEU A 321 30.10 3.98 -7.45
N ILE A 322 29.48 3.04 -8.15
CA ILE A 322 29.14 3.16 -9.56
C ILE A 322 27.62 3.12 -9.70
N PRO A 323 26.96 4.19 -10.18
CA PRO A 323 25.54 4.17 -10.46
C PRO A 323 25.21 3.12 -11.53
N LEU A 324 24.18 2.31 -11.30
CA LEU A 324 23.64 1.34 -12.27
C LEU A 324 22.31 1.83 -12.89
N GLY A 325 21.97 3.07 -12.61
CA GLY A 325 20.69 3.69 -12.90
C GLY A 325 20.26 4.57 -11.73
N GLN A 326 19.01 5.03 -11.76
CA GLN A 326 18.50 5.97 -10.78
C GLN A 326 18.32 5.34 -9.38
N ASP A 327 17.97 4.06 -9.32
CA ASP A 327 17.46 3.43 -8.09
C ASP A 327 18.48 2.49 -7.43
N SER A 328 19.62 2.28 -8.09
CA SER A 328 20.66 1.40 -7.59
C SER A 328 22.04 1.86 -8.01
N ALA A 329 23.00 1.60 -7.13
CA ALA A 329 24.42 1.67 -7.39
C ALA A 329 25.05 0.34 -6.99
N LYS A 330 26.27 0.09 -7.45
CA LYS A 330 27.11 -0.96 -6.90
C LYS A 330 28.35 -0.40 -6.23
N VAL A 331 28.77 -1.07 -5.18
CA VAL A 331 29.86 -0.63 -4.30
C VAL A 331 30.82 -1.80 -4.03
N PRO A 332 32.11 -1.54 -3.81
CA PRO A 332 33.07 -2.60 -3.47
C PRO A 332 32.89 -3.12 -2.04
N SER A 333 32.43 -2.26 -1.15
CA SER A 333 32.30 -2.53 0.28
C SER A 333 31.19 -1.69 0.89
N ALA A 334 30.49 -2.24 1.89
CA ALA A 334 29.45 -1.55 2.64
C ALA A 334 29.51 -1.96 4.11
N TYR A 335 29.54 -0.98 5.02
CA TYR A 335 29.41 -1.23 6.45
C TYR A 335 27.93 -1.27 6.84
N VAL A 336 27.45 -2.39 7.34
CA VAL A 336 26.05 -2.53 7.74
C VAL A 336 25.87 -1.90 9.11
N VAL A 337 25.09 -0.83 9.18
CA VAL A 337 24.86 -0.08 10.42
C VAL A 337 23.84 -0.82 11.29
N GLU A 338 22.70 -1.15 10.69
CA GLU A 338 21.54 -1.71 11.37
C GLU A 338 20.55 -2.30 10.36
N GLU A 339 19.59 -3.04 10.88
CA GLU A 339 18.39 -3.43 10.16
C GLU A 339 17.29 -2.37 10.36
N VAL A 340 16.47 -2.17 9.33
CA VAL A 340 15.39 -1.17 9.32
C VAL A 340 14.08 -1.78 8.83
N ASP A 341 12.96 -1.20 9.27
CA ASP A 341 11.64 -1.51 8.72
C ASP A 341 11.49 -0.96 7.29
N GLU A 342 10.37 -1.28 6.65
CA GLU A 342 9.97 -0.79 5.32
C GLU A 342 9.87 0.75 5.19
N LEU A 343 9.90 1.46 6.31
CA LEU A 343 9.89 2.93 6.38
C LEU A 343 11.29 3.50 6.64
N GLY A 344 12.29 2.66 6.89
CA GLY A 344 13.67 3.04 7.17
C GLY A 344 13.93 3.35 8.64
N ASN A 345 13.02 3.00 9.54
CA ASN A 345 13.23 3.12 10.98
C ASN A 345 14.03 1.93 11.50
N PRO A 346 14.95 2.11 12.46
CA PRO A 346 15.64 1.00 13.11
C PRO A 346 14.64 -0.02 13.69
N LEU A 347 14.95 -1.31 13.53
CA LEU A 347 14.22 -2.42 14.17
C LEU A 347 14.66 -2.70 15.61
#